data_AF-A0A0F9ID54-F1
#
_entry.id   AF-A0A0F9ID54-F1
#
_cell.length_a   1.000
_cell.length_b   1.000
_cell.length_c   1.000
_cell.angle_alpha   90.00
_cell.angle_beta   90.00
_cell.angle_gamma   90.00
#
_symmetry.space_group_name_H-M   'P 1'
#
loop_
_entity.id
_entity.type
_entity.pdbx_description
1 polymer ?
#
loop_
_entity_poly.entity_id
_entity_poly.type
_entity_poly.pdbx_seq_one_letter_code
_entity_poly.pdbx_strand_id
1 'polypeptide(L)'
;MKFRWGEVVVFLDILSFRGVGVGIHYYGHLKFERNRLDLERKMTPHQAATMNKMDGTEYITWKAGDLTSRLDTREEAYGLARSAWKEFAPTALALVQGSTAIAQPIEILDGLPEEQIQELNKIWEEFEEHVYGEGPSGVWDDKTDELETNWKTYFNQQLELQRNKK
;
A
#
# COMPACT_ATOMS: atom_id res chain seq x y z
N MET A 1 16.17 -17.58 -8.65
CA MET A 1 16.92 -17.08 -7.47
C MET A 1 15.88 -16.64 -6.44
N LYS A 2 15.96 -16.99 -5.14
CA LYS A 2 14.92 -16.52 -4.19
C LYS A 2 15.17 -15.04 -3.85
N PHE A 3 14.29 -14.16 -4.30
CA PHE A 3 14.33 -12.76 -3.90
C PHE A 3 14.10 -12.62 -2.40
N ARG A 4 14.76 -11.63 -1.80
CA ARG A 4 14.25 -10.99 -0.59
C ARG A 4 13.39 -9.83 -1.06
N TRP A 5 12.07 -9.96 -0.98
CA TRP A 5 11.17 -8.91 -1.48
C TRP A 5 11.47 -7.54 -0.87
N GLY A 6 11.90 -7.48 0.39
CA GLY A 6 12.33 -6.23 1.03
C GLY A 6 13.50 -5.51 0.33
N GLU A 7 14.22 -6.15 -0.58
CA GLU A 7 15.35 -5.55 -1.33
C GLU A 7 14.96 -5.15 -2.78
N VAL A 8 13.77 -5.54 -3.26
CA VAL A 8 13.33 -5.32 -4.65
C VAL A 8 11.89 -4.83 -4.80
N VAL A 9 11.10 -4.84 -3.74
CA VAL A 9 9.70 -4.42 -3.72
C VAL A 9 9.51 -3.36 -2.64
N VAL A 10 8.86 -2.26 -3.01
CA VAL A 10 8.36 -1.26 -2.06
C VAL A 10 6.96 -1.67 -1.61
N PHE A 11 6.75 -1.68 -0.30
CA PHE A 11 5.45 -1.99 0.30
C PHE A 11 4.77 -0.71 0.76
N LEU A 12 3.54 -0.49 0.32
CA LEU A 12 2.65 0.54 0.83
C LEU A 12 1.81 -0.04 1.96
N ASP A 13 2.16 0.32 3.18
CA ASP A 13 1.40 -0.04 4.38
C ASP A 13 0.40 1.07 4.70
N ILE A 14 -0.88 0.71 4.77
CA ILE A 14 -1.98 1.64 5.03
C ILE A 14 -2.63 1.28 6.35
N LEU A 15 -2.47 2.16 7.33
CA LEU A 15 -3.21 2.11 8.57
C LEU A 15 -4.49 2.91 8.40
N SER A 16 -5.63 2.31 8.72
CA SER A 16 -6.87 3.05 8.92
C SER A 16 -7.31 3.01 10.37
N PHE A 17 -7.86 4.12 10.85
CA PHE A 17 -8.41 4.22 12.19
C PHE A 17 -9.76 4.93 12.14
N ARG A 18 -10.77 4.33 12.77
CA ARG A 18 -12.06 4.97 13.03
C ARG A 18 -12.05 5.50 14.45
N GLY A 19 -11.87 6.82 14.59
CA GLY A 19 -11.89 7.49 15.89
C GLY A 19 -13.30 7.75 16.43
N VAL A 20 -13.36 8.23 17.67
CA VAL A 20 -14.59 8.76 18.30
C VAL A 20 -14.84 10.17 17.74
N GLY A 21 -15.11 10.26 16.45
CA GLY A 21 -15.22 11.52 15.72
C GLY A 21 -15.30 11.27 14.22
N VAL A 22 -16.49 11.51 13.66
CA VAL A 22 -16.94 11.50 12.25
C VAL A 22 -15.87 11.33 11.15
N GLY A 23 -15.30 10.13 10.98
CA GLY A 23 -14.45 9.81 9.81
C GLY A 23 -13.61 8.54 9.96
N ILE A 24 -13.25 7.92 8.83
CA ILE A 24 -12.13 6.98 8.75
C ILE A 24 -10.92 7.79 8.28
N HIS A 25 -9.82 7.74 9.02
CA HIS A 25 -8.57 8.36 8.61
C HIS A 25 -7.62 7.30 8.08
N TYR A 26 -6.94 7.62 6.98
CA TYR A 26 -5.90 6.78 6.41
C TYR A 26 -4.52 7.39 6.67
N TYR A 27 -3.54 6.52 6.92
CA TYR A 27 -2.13 6.87 7.02
C TYR A 27 -1.35 5.88 6.17
N GLY A 28 -0.63 6.39 5.18
CA GLY A 28 0.18 5.57 4.28
C GLY A 28 1.66 5.71 4.58
N HIS A 29 2.41 4.62 4.47
CA HIS A 29 3.87 4.67 4.50
C HIS A 29 4.49 3.65 3.56
N LEU A 30 5.54 4.08 2.85
CA LEU A 30 6.35 3.19 2.02
C LEU A 30 7.42 2.53 2.88
N LYS A 31 7.60 1.22 2.69
CA LYS A 31 8.69 0.44 3.29
C LYS A 31 9.56 -0.17 2.20
N PHE A 32 10.86 0.02 2.33
CA PHE A 32 11.86 -0.59 1.45
C PHE A 32 13.11 -0.87 2.28
N GLU A 33 13.60 -2.11 2.25
CA GLU A 33 14.66 -2.62 3.13
C GLU A 33 14.35 -2.36 4.62
N ARG A 34 15.12 -1.48 5.26
CA ARG A 34 14.94 -1.04 6.65
C ARG A 34 14.44 0.40 6.74
N ASN A 35 14.16 1.02 5.59
CA ASN A 35 13.75 2.40 5.50
C ASN A 35 12.22 2.51 5.44
N ARG A 36 11.73 3.65 5.93
CA ARG A 36 10.32 4.02 5.90
C ARG A 36 10.20 5.46 5.42
N LEU A 37 9.22 5.72 4.56
CA LEU A 37 8.79 7.06 4.17
C LEU A 37 7.32 7.20 4.52
N ASP A 38 6.99 8.14 5.40
CA ASP A 38 5.60 8.51 5.66
C ASP A 38 5.07 9.31 4.47
N LEU A 39 3.87 8.96 3.99
CA LEU A 39 3.21 9.69 2.93
C LEU A 39 2.56 10.93 3.52
N GLU A 40 3.03 12.09 3.07
CA GLU A 40 2.55 13.38 3.52
C GLU A 40 2.00 14.19 2.36
N ARG A 41 1.05 15.06 2.68
CA ARG A 41 0.53 16.06 1.74
C ARG A 41 0.44 17.42 2.41
N LYS A 42 0.49 18.46 1.59
CA LYS A 42 0.14 19.80 2.05
C LYS A 42 -1.36 19.90 2.25
N MET A 43 -1.79 20.46 3.38
CA MET A 43 -3.20 20.69 3.62
C MET A 43 -3.75 21.81 2.75
N THR A 44 -4.93 21.57 2.18
CA THR A 44 -5.77 22.64 1.64
C THR A 44 -6.35 23.49 2.79
N PRO A 45 -6.83 24.72 2.51
CA PRO A 45 -7.53 25.53 3.51
C PRO A 45 -8.72 24.81 4.15
N HIS A 46 -9.46 24.02 3.36
CA HIS A 46 -10.61 23.26 3.85
C HIS A 46 -10.17 22.17 4.85
N GLN A 47 -9.13 21.42 4.52
CA GLN A 47 -8.61 20.35 5.39
C GLN A 47 -8.01 20.92 6.68
N ALA A 48 -7.25 22.02 6.62
CA ALA A 48 -6.74 22.69 7.80
C ALA A 48 -7.88 23.16 8.73
N ALA A 49 -8.97 23.71 8.16
CA ALA A 49 -10.14 24.10 8.93
C ALA A 49 -10.84 22.89 9.58
N THR A 50 -10.98 21.78 8.86
CA THR A 50 -11.55 20.53 9.38
C THR A 50 -10.67 19.95 10.51
N MET A 51 -9.35 19.91 10.33
CA MET A 51 -8.39 19.47 11.34
C MET A 51 -8.44 20.34 12.60
N ASN A 52 -8.56 21.66 12.46
CA ASN A 52 -8.74 22.56 13.61
C ASN A 52 -10.07 22.33 14.35
N LYS A 53 -11.12 21.86 13.69
CA LYS A 53 -12.37 21.48 14.37
C LYS A 53 -12.26 20.16 15.12
N MET A 54 -11.45 19.23 14.62
CA MET A 54 -11.28 17.89 15.21
C MET A 54 -10.25 17.90 16.36
N ASP A 55 -9.08 18.49 16.11
CA ASP A 55 -7.90 18.41 16.99
C ASP A 55 -7.33 19.78 17.37
N GLY A 56 -7.91 20.86 16.85
CA GLY A 56 -7.41 22.21 17.13
C GLY A 56 -7.55 22.52 18.62
N THR A 57 -6.46 23.00 19.21
CA THR A 57 -6.42 23.45 20.59
C THR A 57 -5.77 24.83 20.64
N GLU A 58 -5.73 25.45 21.82
CA GLU A 58 -4.98 26.69 22.02
C GLU A 58 -3.47 26.55 21.73
N TYR A 59 -2.95 25.32 21.72
CA TYR A 59 -1.53 25.02 21.44
C TYR A 59 -1.28 24.47 20.02
N ILE A 60 -2.32 23.99 19.34
CA ILE A 60 -2.20 23.36 18.02
C ILE A 60 -3.21 24.00 17.07
N THR A 61 -2.69 24.73 16.09
CA THR A 61 -3.49 25.31 15.01
C THR A 61 -2.86 24.96 13.67
N TRP A 62 -3.59 24.17 12.90
CA TRP A 62 -3.26 23.75 11.55
C TRP A 62 -3.50 24.88 10.55
N LYS A 63 -2.62 25.03 9.56
CA LYS A 63 -2.73 26.03 8.50
C LYS A 63 -2.67 25.39 7.13
N ALA A 64 -3.23 26.08 6.14
CA ALA A 64 -3.06 25.69 4.75
C ALA A 64 -1.56 25.68 4.39
N GLY A 65 -1.12 24.64 3.70
CA GLY A 65 0.27 24.43 3.34
C GLY A 65 1.10 23.64 4.36
N ASP A 66 0.63 23.48 5.61
CA ASP A 66 1.28 22.57 6.56
C ASP A 66 1.20 21.13 6.04
N LEU A 67 2.24 20.35 6.33
CA LEU A 67 2.28 18.93 5.99
C LEU A 67 1.45 18.13 6.99
N THR A 68 0.78 17.11 6.47
CA THR A 68 0.05 16.12 7.27
C THR A 68 0.19 14.74 6.64
N SER A 69 0.31 13.73 7.48
CA SER A 69 0.26 12.31 7.11
C SER A 69 -1.17 11.74 7.15
N ARG A 70 -2.17 12.55 7.52
CA ARG A 70 -3.58 12.17 7.47
C ARG A 70 -4.14 12.31 6.06
N LEU A 71 -4.64 11.20 5.54
CA LEU A 71 -5.23 11.08 4.23
C LEU A 71 -6.73 10.81 4.36
N ASP A 72 -7.48 11.36 3.40
CA ASP A 72 -8.93 11.31 3.41
C ASP A 72 -9.44 9.98 2.84
N THR A 73 -8.69 9.37 1.92
CA THR A 73 -9.03 8.08 1.29
C THR A 73 -7.83 7.17 1.10
N ARG A 74 -8.10 5.88 0.85
CA ARG A 74 -7.07 4.90 0.48
C ARG A 74 -6.45 5.23 -0.88
N GLU A 75 -7.27 5.70 -1.82
CA GLU A 75 -6.86 6.05 -3.18
C GLU A 75 -5.90 7.25 -3.17
N GLU A 76 -6.05 8.18 -2.23
CA GLU A 76 -5.09 9.25 -2.00
C GLU A 76 -3.72 8.70 -1.59
N ALA A 77 -3.68 7.70 -0.70
CA ALA A 77 -2.44 7.02 -0.34
C ALA A 77 -1.80 6.32 -1.55
N TYR A 78 -2.60 5.70 -2.41
CA TYR A 78 -2.11 5.05 -3.64
C TYR A 78 -1.48 6.06 -4.60
N GLY A 79 -2.13 7.21 -4.81
CA GLY A 79 -1.61 8.28 -5.67
C GLY A 79 -0.28 8.85 -5.17
N LEU A 80 -0.18 9.12 -3.86
CA LEU A 80 1.06 9.58 -3.23
C LEU A 80 2.18 8.53 -3.31
N ALA A 81 1.85 7.26 -3.05
CA ALA A 81 2.78 6.14 -3.14
C ALA A 81 3.36 5.99 -4.56
N ARG A 82 2.49 5.97 -5.59
CA ARG A 82 2.91 5.89 -7.00
C ARG A 82 3.80 7.05 -7.42
N SER A 83 3.58 8.24 -6.85
CA SER A 83 4.39 9.41 -7.17
C SER A 83 5.76 9.40 -6.47
N ALA A 84 5.86 8.81 -5.27
CA ALA A 84 7.06 8.89 -4.44
C ALA A 84 7.99 7.67 -4.52
N TRP A 85 7.48 6.48 -4.84
CA TRP A 85 8.22 5.23 -4.60
C TRP A 85 9.53 5.09 -5.38
N LYS A 86 9.60 5.61 -6.62
CA LYS A 86 10.83 5.57 -7.42
C LYS A 86 11.90 6.52 -6.92
N GLU A 87 11.52 7.65 -6.35
CA GLU A 87 12.47 8.55 -5.71
C GLU A 87 12.97 7.96 -4.39
N PHE A 88 12.05 7.40 -3.60
CA PHE A 88 12.35 6.75 -2.32
C PHE A 88 13.22 5.50 -2.47
N ALA A 89 12.95 4.66 -3.48
CA ALA A 89 13.66 3.40 -3.72
C ALA A 89 13.95 3.22 -5.22
N PRO A 90 15.00 3.88 -5.77
CA PRO A 90 15.29 3.86 -7.20
C PRO A 90 15.61 2.47 -7.77
N THR A 91 16.15 1.59 -6.92
CA THR A 91 16.51 0.21 -7.29
C THR A 91 15.30 -0.72 -7.32
N ALA A 92 14.20 -0.37 -6.65
CA ALA A 92 13.03 -1.21 -6.56
C ALA A 92 12.41 -1.48 -7.95
N LEU A 93 11.80 -2.65 -8.04
CA LEU A 93 11.20 -3.19 -9.25
C LEU A 93 9.68 -3.01 -9.24
N ALA A 94 9.04 -3.14 -8.09
CA ALA A 94 7.59 -3.00 -7.97
C ALA A 94 7.16 -2.24 -6.70
N LEU A 95 5.96 -1.68 -6.74
CA LEU A 95 5.22 -1.13 -5.61
C LEU A 95 3.99 -2.00 -5.38
N VAL A 96 3.78 -2.44 -4.15
CA VAL A 96 2.66 -3.33 -3.75
C VAL A 96 1.99 -2.81 -2.51
N GLN A 97 0.69 -3.07 -2.33
CA GLN A 97 -0.01 -2.79 -1.09
C GLN A 97 0.30 -3.88 -0.04
N GLY A 98 0.51 -3.49 1.22
CA GLY A 98 0.62 -4.41 2.35
C GLY A 98 1.95 -4.31 3.09
N SER A 99 2.42 -5.45 3.61
CA SER A 99 3.59 -5.53 4.47
C SER A 99 4.46 -6.73 4.12
N THR A 100 5.77 -6.63 4.35
CA THR A 100 6.74 -7.74 4.20
C THR A 100 6.41 -8.95 5.08
N ALA A 101 5.57 -8.78 6.10
CA ALA A 101 5.14 -9.84 7.00
C ALA A 101 4.01 -10.71 6.42
N ILE A 102 3.39 -10.30 5.31
CA ILE A 102 2.23 -10.98 4.74
C ILE A 102 2.71 -11.84 3.58
N ALA A 103 2.55 -13.15 3.76
CA ALA A 103 2.92 -14.18 2.79
C ALA A 103 1.85 -14.38 1.71
N GLN A 104 0.82 -13.56 1.64
CA GLN A 104 -0.36 -13.79 0.81
C GLN A 104 -0.27 -13.03 -0.53
N PRO A 105 -1.11 -13.37 -1.52
CA PRO A 105 -1.39 -12.50 -2.65
C PRO A 105 -1.70 -11.07 -2.18
N ILE A 106 -1.16 -10.09 -2.87
CA ILE A 106 -1.32 -8.67 -2.54
C ILE A 106 -1.52 -7.85 -3.81
N GLU A 107 -2.24 -6.73 -3.68
CA GLU A 107 -2.47 -5.80 -4.78
C GLU A 107 -1.13 -5.21 -5.26
N ILE A 108 -0.82 -5.38 -6.55
CA ILE A 108 0.28 -4.72 -7.24
C ILE A 108 -0.19 -3.34 -7.68
N LEU A 109 0.52 -2.30 -7.24
CA LEU A 109 0.18 -0.92 -7.52
C LEU A 109 0.98 -0.35 -8.69
N ASP A 110 2.24 -0.74 -8.86
CA ASP A 110 3.10 -0.22 -9.94
C ASP A 110 4.36 -1.07 -10.17
N GLY A 111 5.07 -0.82 -11.27
CA GLY A 111 6.40 -1.33 -11.57
C GLY A 111 6.48 -2.52 -12.53
N LEU A 112 5.34 -3.08 -12.93
CA LEU A 112 5.21 -4.08 -13.99
C LEU A 112 4.38 -3.53 -15.16
N PRO A 113 4.49 -4.11 -16.37
CA PRO A 113 3.54 -3.89 -17.46
C PRO A 113 2.10 -4.05 -17.01
N GLU A 114 1.21 -3.18 -17.49
CA GLU A 114 -0.21 -3.12 -17.09
C GLU A 114 -0.92 -4.48 -17.20
N GLU A 115 -0.73 -5.21 -18.30
CA GLU A 115 -1.32 -6.55 -18.50
C GLU A 115 -0.92 -7.53 -17.39
N GLN A 116 0.33 -7.47 -16.92
CA GLN A 116 0.83 -8.34 -15.86
C GLN A 116 0.30 -7.93 -14.47
N ILE A 117 0.13 -6.63 -14.25
CA ILE A 117 -0.52 -6.11 -13.03
C ILE A 117 -1.97 -6.62 -12.98
N GLN A 118 -2.70 -6.53 -14.08
CA GLN A 118 -4.10 -6.99 -14.16
C GLN A 118 -4.24 -8.49 -13.85
N GLU A 119 -3.37 -9.32 -14.42
CA GLU A 119 -3.39 -10.77 -14.14
C GLU A 119 -3.06 -11.09 -12.68
N LEU A 120 -2.04 -10.45 -12.10
CA LEU A 120 -1.68 -10.65 -10.70
C LEU A 120 -2.75 -10.14 -9.74
N ASN A 121 -3.37 -9.00 -10.05
CA ASN A 121 -4.43 -8.43 -9.23
C ASN A 121 -5.71 -9.25 -9.31
N LYS A 122 -6.01 -9.91 -10.45
CA LYS A 122 -7.11 -10.88 -10.52
C LYS A 122 -6.92 -12.04 -9.53
N ILE A 123 -5.70 -12.58 -9.42
CA ILE A 123 -5.39 -13.65 -8.45
C ILE A 123 -5.54 -13.13 -7.01
N TRP A 124 -5.16 -11.88 -6.75
CA TRP A 124 -5.39 -11.22 -5.46
C TRP A 124 -6.88 -11.04 -5.14
N GLU A 125 -7.70 -10.62 -6.11
CA GLU A 125 -9.16 -10.49 -5.94
C GLU A 125 -9.80 -11.84 -5.61
N GLU A 126 -9.44 -12.90 -6.34
CA GLU A 126 -9.90 -14.27 -6.08
C GLU A 126 -9.49 -14.75 -4.68
N PHE A 127 -8.29 -14.37 -4.22
CA PHE A 127 -7.81 -14.65 -2.87
C PHE A 127 -8.61 -13.89 -1.81
N GLU A 128 -8.80 -12.57 -1.96
CA GLU A 128 -9.58 -11.78 -1.00
C GLU A 128 -11.02 -12.26 -0.89
N GLU A 129 -11.67 -12.56 -2.02
CA GLU A 129 -13.04 -13.08 -2.04
C GLU A 129 -13.10 -14.44 -1.34
N HIS A 130 -12.15 -15.34 -1.59
CA HIS A 130 -12.14 -16.65 -0.97
C HIS A 130 -11.87 -16.60 0.54
N VAL A 131 -10.88 -15.82 0.96
CA VAL A 131 -10.49 -15.74 2.38
C VAL A 131 -11.50 -14.91 3.17
N TYR A 132 -11.90 -13.75 2.68
CA TYR A 132 -12.66 -12.76 3.45
C TYR A 132 -14.12 -12.58 3.00
N GLY A 133 -14.57 -13.23 1.93
CA GLY A 133 -15.93 -13.07 1.39
C GLY A 133 -17.04 -13.50 2.34
N GLU A 134 -16.77 -14.47 3.23
CA GLU A 134 -17.74 -14.96 4.23
C GLU A 134 -17.65 -14.22 5.57
N GLY A 135 -16.71 -13.28 5.74
CA GLY A 135 -16.54 -12.48 6.94
C GLY A 135 -15.08 -12.34 7.41
N PRO A 136 -14.85 -11.62 8.52
CA PRO A 136 -13.52 -11.21 8.95
C PRO A 136 -12.67 -12.35 9.53
N SER A 137 -13.24 -13.54 9.73
CA SER A 137 -12.54 -14.68 10.33
C SER A 137 -11.55 -15.36 9.38
N GLY A 138 -11.65 -15.13 8.08
CA GLY A 138 -10.78 -15.79 7.10
C GLY A 138 -11.15 -17.27 6.89
N VAL A 139 -11.14 -17.75 5.64
CA VAL A 139 -11.04 -19.18 5.33
C VAL A 139 -9.62 -19.46 4.86
N TRP A 140 -8.96 -20.45 5.46
CA TRP A 140 -7.62 -20.88 5.05
C TRP A 140 -7.65 -22.38 4.77
N ASP A 141 -7.57 -22.72 3.49
CA ASP A 141 -7.70 -24.08 2.95
C ASP A 141 -6.76 -24.31 1.76
N ASP A 142 -6.84 -25.50 1.14
CA ASP A 142 -5.98 -25.89 0.02
C ASP A 142 -6.06 -24.90 -1.16
N LYS A 143 -7.23 -24.29 -1.41
CA LYS A 143 -7.40 -23.29 -2.47
C LYS A 143 -6.65 -22.00 -2.13
N THR A 144 -6.64 -21.60 -0.86
CA THR A 144 -5.89 -20.44 -0.38
C THR A 144 -4.39 -20.64 -0.63
N ASP A 145 -3.87 -21.82 -0.33
CA ASP A 145 -2.46 -22.19 -0.54
C ASP A 145 -2.09 -22.25 -2.04
N GLU A 146 -3.01 -22.72 -2.88
CA GLU A 146 -2.85 -22.73 -4.34
C GLU A 146 -2.76 -21.30 -4.90
N LEU A 147 -3.68 -20.42 -4.54
CA LEU A 147 -3.70 -19.02 -4.97
C LEU A 147 -2.42 -18.29 -4.52
N GLU A 148 -2.00 -18.49 -3.27
CA GLU A 148 -0.75 -17.95 -2.74
C GLU A 148 0.47 -18.43 -3.55
N THR A 149 0.53 -19.72 -3.86
CA THR A 149 1.64 -20.32 -4.60
C THR A 149 1.70 -19.81 -6.04
N ASN A 150 0.55 -19.74 -6.72
CA ASN A 150 0.44 -19.26 -8.10
C ASN A 150 0.86 -17.79 -8.20
N TRP A 151 0.31 -16.94 -7.32
CA TRP A 151 0.63 -15.52 -7.28
C TRP A 151 2.13 -15.30 -7.03
N LYS A 152 2.71 -15.96 -6.03
CA LYS A 152 4.15 -15.83 -5.70
C LYS A 152 5.04 -16.28 -6.84
N THR A 153 4.70 -17.40 -7.46
CA THR A 153 5.48 -17.95 -8.56
C THR A 153 5.47 -16.97 -9.73
N TYR A 154 4.28 -16.48 -10.10
CA TYR A 154 4.16 -15.58 -11.24
C TYR A 154 4.79 -14.22 -10.98
N PHE A 155 4.57 -13.64 -9.80
CA PHE A 155 5.16 -12.35 -9.41
C PHE A 155 6.70 -12.41 -9.40
N ASN A 156 7.28 -13.46 -8.81
CA ASN A 156 8.74 -13.63 -8.81
C ASN A 156 9.30 -13.78 -10.23
N GLN A 157 8.62 -14.49 -11.13
CA GLN A 157 9.03 -14.57 -12.54
C GLN A 157 9.04 -13.18 -13.20
N GLN A 158 8.02 -12.35 -12.96
CA GLN A 158 7.99 -10.99 -13.51
C GLN A 158 9.08 -10.09 -12.93
N LEU A 159 9.39 -10.21 -11.64
CA LEU A 159 10.52 -9.51 -11.03
C LEU A 159 11.87 -9.94 -11.64
N GLU A 160 12.08 -11.24 -11.92
CA GLU A 160 13.30 -11.71 -12.60
C GLU A 160 13.41 -11.12 -14.02
N LEU A 161 12.31 -11.10 -14.78
CA LEU A 161 12.28 -10.52 -16.12
C LEU A 161 12.57 -9.02 -16.11
N GLN A 162 11.99 -8.26 -15.17
CA GLN A 162 12.26 -6.83 -15.04
C GLN A 162 13.70 -6.52 -14.65
N ARG A 163 14.26 -7.32 -13.72
CA ARG A 163 15.67 -7.17 -13.31
C ARG A 163 16.62 -7.34 -14.48
N ASN A 164 16.37 -8.31 -15.36
CA ASN A 164 17.23 -8.62 -16.50
C ASN A 164 17.13 -7.59 -17.64
N LYS A 165 16.15 -6.68 -17.59
CA LYS A 165 16.01 -5.56 -18.55
C LYS A 165 16.77 -4.30 -18.14
N LYS A 166 17.20 -4.19 -16.89
CA LYS A 166 18.02 -3.09 -16.36
C LYS A 166 19.50 -3.40 -16.55
#